data_AF-A0A182SCL6-F1
#
_entry.id   AF-A0A182SCL6-F1
#
_cell.length_a   1.000
_cell.length_b   1.000
_cell.length_c   1.000
_cell.angle_alpha   90.00
_cell.angle_beta   90.00
_cell.angle_gamma   90.00
#
_symmetry.space_group_name_H-M   'P 1'
#
loop_
_entity.id
_entity.type
_entity.pdbx_description
1 polymer ?
#
loop_
_entity_poly.entity_id
_entity_poly.type
_entity_poly.pdbx_seq_one_letter_code
_entity_poly.pdbx_strand_id
1 'polypeptide(L)'
;SVSQRDQVDGELDRTVLNIAIDLAQDTPAADPRWEVTKKHALGSSTSMQIIQQLREKNIAYTQFIEFLRSRNLWDRLNVVKHSAAIDSGDARPTTLCLSDIGEKIVAAIGIKCLHNSHSRIIDEAISMVLRQSNRTVPFPNLTPQDLFYAQTHRVEELFKVLSELVDVYVQQELTSIQIQTALVEVNTIVLTVLQEVLKYRESKASTYTIREELRNRYEQIPWTAMSGKGGLRDVLLQLISSTLRHGIKGTAEPEFRMKHFKHMTELIDYVLDGRKTYLESVYDEEKYAVLLQQYESQRIDLIYPLVEAEQYEMAAKLAEKYLDFQTLVEICDKTNNQERLDEYIERYKEHDFSQFAISWHMNQNKQGDILHRFKNNQSALARFLVDHPSMAWIQLLFNGELAQAADVLLSLAQREKELLARKRAILCLAKLCLLAAEGDTYQAQIDAINAELDLIEIQENIPTEILDMFGYDTKHVKVLTPEEIVDPIE
;
A
#
# COMPACT_ATOMS: atom_id res chain seq x y z
N SER A 1 -44.81 13.05 -0.42
CA SER A 1 -44.15 11.91 -1.08
C SER A 1 -42.64 11.87 -0.82
N VAL A 2 -42.18 12.36 0.34
CA VAL A 2 -40.75 12.39 0.72
C VAL A 2 -40.31 11.08 1.41
N SER A 3 -41.24 10.27 1.91
CA SER A 3 -40.92 9.09 2.74
C SER A 3 -40.38 7.87 1.99
N GLN A 4 -40.46 7.81 0.65
CA GLN A 4 -39.93 6.69 -0.14
C GLN A 4 -38.49 6.91 -0.63
N ARG A 5 -37.95 8.14 -0.53
CA ARG A 5 -36.62 8.47 -1.08
C ARG A 5 -35.44 8.08 -0.18
N ASP A 6 -35.68 7.83 1.11
CA ASP A 6 -34.66 7.39 2.08
C ASP A 6 -34.84 5.93 2.54
N GLN A 7 -35.72 5.16 1.88
CA GLN A 7 -35.96 3.78 2.28
C GLN A 7 -34.80 2.89 1.83
N VAL A 8 -33.95 2.50 2.78
CA VAL A 8 -33.04 1.36 2.62
C VAL A 8 -33.90 0.14 2.31
N ASP A 9 -33.47 -0.65 1.32
CA ASP A 9 -34.20 -1.82 0.85
C ASP A 9 -35.59 -1.50 0.27
N GLY A 10 -35.65 -0.45 -0.56
CA GLY A 10 -36.84 -0.15 -1.35
C GLY A 10 -37.28 -1.35 -2.20
N GLU A 11 -38.59 -1.52 -2.37
CA GLU A 11 -39.16 -2.60 -3.20
C GLU A 11 -38.61 -2.56 -4.64
N LEU A 12 -38.46 -1.36 -5.19
CA LEU A 12 -37.83 -1.14 -6.49
C LEU A 12 -36.39 -1.64 -6.51
N ASP A 13 -35.58 -1.25 -5.51
CA ASP A 13 -34.16 -1.62 -5.44
C ASP A 13 -33.98 -3.13 -5.33
N ARG A 14 -34.72 -3.79 -4.44
CA ARG A 14 -34.68 -5.26 -4.29
C ARG A 14 -35.15 -5.97 -5.55
N THR A 15 -36.20 -5.48 -6.19
CA THR A 15 -36.72 -6.08 -7.42
C THR A 15 -35.71 -5.95 -8.57
N VAL A 16 -35.16 -4.76 -8.76
CA VAL A 16 -34.13 -4.50 -9.79
C VAL A 16 -32.90 -5.36 -9.56
N LEU A 17 -32.43 -5.44 -8.30
CA LEU A 17 -31.27 -6.27 -7.96
C LEU A 17 -31.55 -7.76 -8.16
N ASN A 18 -32.73 -8.26 -7.79
CA ASN A 18 -33.11 -9.65 -8.02
C ASN A 18 -33.15 -9.99 -9.52
N ILE A 19 -33.76 -9.13 -10.35
CA ILE A 19 -33.78 -9.32 -11.81
C ILE A 19 -32.35 -9.33 -12.37
N ALA A 20 -31.49 -8.41 -11.93
CA ALA A 20 -30.08 -8.37 -12.33
C ALA A 20 -29.32 -9.66 -11.96
N ILE A 21 -29.54 -10.17 -10.75
CA ILE A 21 -28.95 -11.43 -10.28
C ILE A 21 -29.49 -12.61 -11.08
N ASP A 22 -30.79 -12.66 -11.33
CA ASP A 22 -31.43 -13.73 -12.09
C ASP A 22 -30.94 -13.76 -13.54
N LEU A 23 -30.76 -12.59 -14.19
CA LEU A 23 -30.15 -12.49 -15.52
C LEU A 23 -28.70 -13.00 -15.53
N ALA A 24 -27.92 -12.67 -14.49
CA ALA A 24 -26.53 -13.14 -14.38
C ALA A 24 -26.45 -14.66 -14.11
N GLN A 25 -27.40 -15.21 -13.36
CA GLN A 25 -27.46 -16.62 -12.94
C GLN A 25 -28.33 -17.51 -13.84
N ASP A 26 -28.89 -16.95 -14.91
CA ASP A 26 -29.83 -17.66 -15.78
C ASP A 26 -29.20 -18.88 -16.44
N THR A 27 -29.99 -19.93 -16.62
CA THR A 27 -29.58 -21.12 -17.36
C THR A 27 -29.92 -20.97 -18.84
N PRO A 28 -29.13 -21.55 -19.77
CA PRO A 28 -29.39 -21.39 -21.20
C PRO A 28 -30.76 -21.98 -21.57
N ALA A 29 -31.65 -21.14 -22.11
CA ALA A 29 -33.05 -21.49 -22.33
C ALA A 29 -33.28 -22.52 -23.45
N ALA A 30 -32.37 -22.58 -24.42
CA ALA A 30 -32.45 -23.50 -25.56
C ALA A 30 -31.47 -24.69 -25.46
N ASP A 31 -30.80 -24.87 -24.31
CA ASP A 31 -29.96 -26.05 -24.08
C ASP A 31 -30.79 -27.15 -23.40
N PRO A 32 -31.12 -28.25 -24.13
CA PRO A 32 -31.98 -29.32 -23.61
C PRO A 32 -31.40 -30.02 -22.39
N ARG A 33 -30.09 -29.87 -22.11
CA ARG A 33 -29.46 -30.41 -20.90
C ARG A 33 -29.98 -29.75 -19.62
N TRP A 34 -30.62 -28.59 -19.72
CA TRP A 34 -31.17 -27.81 -18.60
C TRP A 34 -32.69 -27.90 -18.44
N GLU A 35 -33.42 -28.47 -19.41
CA GLU A 35 -34.90 -28.57 -19.41
C GLU A 35 -35.49 -29.34 -18.22
N VAL A 36 -34.68 -30.17 -17.54
CA VAL A 36 -35.10 -30.95 -16.37
C VAL A 36 -35.19 -30.08 -15.10
N THR A 37 -34.76 -28.82 -15.15
CA THR A 37 -34.86 -27.89 -14.02
C THR A 37 -36.27 -27.30 -13.88
N LYS A 38 -36.81 -27.24 -12.65
CA LYS A 38 -38.13 -26.63 -12.36
C LYS A 38 -38.15 -25.10 -12.50
N LYS A 39 -37.00 -24.48 -12.81
CA LYS A 39 -36.86 -23.03 -12.98
C LYS A 39 -36.96 -22.73 -14.47
N HIS A 40 -37.93 -21.90 -14.85
CA HIS A 40 -38.01 -21.39 -16.21
C HIS A 40 -36.87 -20.39 -16.41
N ALA A 41 -36.05 -20.62 -17.44
CA ALA A 41 -35.01 -19.68 -17.83
C ALA A 41 -35.63 -18.35 -18.27
N LEU A 42 -34.98 -17.23 -17.94
CA LEU A 42 -35.41 -15.89 -18.37
C LEU A 42 -35.11 -15.62 -19.85
N GLY A 43 -34.25 -16.45 -20.46
CA GLY A 43 -33.87 -16.31 -21.86
C GLY A 43 -32.72 -15.32 -22.09
N SER A 44 -31.93 -15.03 -21.06
CA SER A 44 -30.73 -14.18 -21.18
C SER A 44 -29.61 -14.87 -21.96
N SER A 45 -29.65 -16.19 -22.10
CA SER A 45 -28.79 -16.96 -23.00
C SER A 45 -29.54 -18.12 -23.64
N THR A 46 -29.11 -18.48 -24.85
CA THR A 46 -29.71 -19.54 -25.68
C THR A 46 -28.66 -20.48 -26.27
N SER A 47 -27.41 -20.02 -26.44
CA SER A 47 -26.35 -20.84 -27.03
C SER A 47 -25.99 -22.07 -26.17
N MET A 48 -25.54 -23.15 -26.79
CA MET A 48 -24.94 -24.31 -26.10
C MET A 48 -23.47 -24.08 -25.74
N GLN A 49 -22.80 -23.10 -26.35
CA GLN A 49 -21.40 -22.82 -26.08
C GLN A 49 -21.27 -21.85 -24.90
N ILE A 50 -20.59 -22.26 -23.83
CA ILE A 50 -20.43 -21.48 -22.59
C ILE A 50 -19.95 -20.04 -22.86
N ILE A 51 -18.94 -19.86 -23.71
CA ILE A 51 -18.42 -18.51 -24.00
C ILE A 51 -19.48 -17.61 -24.64
N GLN A 52 -20.30 -18.17 -25.52
CA GLN A 52 -21.36 -17.43 -26.19
C GLN A 52 -22.53 -17.17 -25.23
N GLN A 53 -22.85 -18.11 -24.33
CA GLN A 53 -23.82 -17.90 -23.25
C GLN A 53 -23.44 -16.70 -22.38
N LEU A 54 -22.16 -16.60 -21.97
CA LEU A 54 -21.68 -15.49 -21.15
C LEU A 54 -21.75 -14.14 -21.88
N ARG A 55 -21.46 -14.13 -23.20
CA ARG A 55 -21.59 -12.93 -24.04
C ARG A 55 -23.05 -12.50 -24.20
N GLU A 56 -23.97 -13.45 -24.41
CA GLU A 56 -25.41 -13.19 -24.47
C GLU A 56 -25.92 -12.61 -23.15
N LYS A 57 -25.50 -13.17 -22.00
CA LYS A 57 -25.79 -12.61 -20.68
C LYS A 57 -25.30 -11.17 -20.53
N ASN A 58 -24.10 -10.86 -21.00
CA ASN A 58 -23.56 -9.50 -20.96
C ASN A 58 -24.42 -8.52 -21.81
N ILE A 59 -24.86 -8.95 -22.99
CA ILE A 59 -25.75 -8.17 -23.86
C ILE A 59 -27.10 -7.95 -23.17
N ALA A 60 -27.74 -9.01 -22.67
CA ALA A 60 -29.02 -8.94 -21.97
C ALA A 60 -28.92 -8.04 -20.72
N TYR A 61 -27.84 -8.16 -19.97
CA TYR A 61 -27.57 -7.30 -18.82
C TYR A 61 -27.42 -5.84 -19.21
N THR A 62 -26.67 -5.54 -20.28
CA THR A 62 -26.50 -4.17 -20.78
C THR A 62 -27.84 -3.58 -21.23
N GLN A 63 -28.66 -4.35 -21.95
CA GLN A 63 -30.01 -3.93 -22.35
C GLN A 63 -30.92 -3.68 -21.14
N PHE A 64 -30.79 -4.47 -20.08
CA PHE A 64 -31.52 -4.24 -18.83
C PHE A 64 -31.12 -2.91 -18.17
N ILE A 65 -29.82 -2.59 -18.12
CA ILE A 65 -29.34 -1.30 -17.59
C ILE A 65 -29.83 -0.13 -18.46
N GLU A 66 -29.81 -0.26 -19.78
CA GLU A 66 -30.36 0.74 -20.71
C GLU A 66 -31.87 0.92 -20.55
N PHE A 67 -32.61 -0.17 -20.30
CA PHE A 67 -34.03 -0.13 -19.98
C PHE A 67 -34.30 0.68 -18.70
N LEU A 68 -33.56 0.43 -17.61
CA LEU A 68 -33.72 1.18 -16.36
C LEU A 68 -33.49 2.69 -16.55
N ARG A 69 -32.53 3.05 -17.40
CA ARG A 69 -32.22 4.45 -17.72
C ARG A 69 -33.29 5.08 -18.62
N SER A 70 -33.66 4.43 -19.72
CA SER A 70 -34.67 4.95 -20.66
C SER A 70 -36.06 5.11 -20.03
N ARG A 71 -36.36 4.36 -18.97
CA ARG A 71 -37.61 4.47 -18.21
C ARG A 71 -37.52 5.37 -16.96
N ASN A 72 -36.40 6.07 -16.77
CA ASN A 72 -36.15 6.93 -15.60
C ASN A 72 -36.33 6.18 -14.25
N LEU A 73 -36.06 4.88 -14.24
CA LEU A 73 -36.04 4.07 -13.02
C LEU A 73 -34.68 4.17 -12.31
N TRP A 74 -33.62 4.44 -13.07
CA TRP A 74 -32.25 4.58 -12.56
C TRP A 74 -32.13 5.63 -11.45
N ASP A 75 -32.70 6.82 -11.65
CA ASP A 75 -32.61 7.93 -10.68
C ASP A 75 -33.44 7.69 -9.41
N ARG A 76 -34.30 6.67 -9.42
CA ARG A 76 -35.11 6.25 -8.28
C ARG A 76 -34.43 5.18 -7.43
N LEU A 77 -33.31 4.62 -7.89
CA LEU A 77 -32.54 3.63 -7.15
C LEU A 77 -31.81 4.28 -5.99
N ASN A 78 -31.97 3.72 -4.80
CA ASN A 78 -31.34 4.15 -3.56
C ASN A 78 -30.28 3.12 -3.16
N VAL A 79 -30.58 2.35 -2.11
CA VAL A 79 -29.58 1.60 -1.33
C VAL A 79 -30.19 0.27 -0.89
N VAL A 80 -29.39 -0.79 -0.96
CA VAL A 80 -29.78 -2.15 -0.55
C VAL A 80 -28.82 -2.66 0.50
N LYS A 81 -29.34 -3.38 1.50
CA LYS A 81 -28.51 -4.13 2.43
C LYS A 81 -28.03 -5.40 1.74
N HIS A 82 -26.71 -5.57 1.69
CA HIS A 82 -26.14 -6.76 1.07
C HIS A 82 -26.41 -7.98 1.97
N SER A 83 -27.17 -8.95 1.46
CA SER A 83 -27.53 -10.18 2.21
C SER A 83 -26.35 -11.16 2.38
N ALA A 84 -25.22 -10.95 1.71
CA ALA A 84 -24.10 -11.89 1.72
C ALA A 84 -22.82 -11.24 2.30
N ALA A 85 -22.60 -11.48 3.59
CA ALA A 85 -21.28 -11.52 4.21
C ALA A 85 -20.48 -10.21 4.38
N ILE A 86 -21.14 -9.15 4.86
CA ILE A 86 -20.44 -8.15 5.68
C ILE A 86 -21.16 -8.07 7.02
N ASP A 87 -20.46 -8.39 8.10
CA ASP A 87 -20.96 -8.29 9.48
C ASP A 87 -21.21 -6.82 9.91
N SER A 88 -21.01 -5.84 9.03
CA SER A 88 -21.18 -4.41 9.33
C SER A 88 -22.58 -3.86 9.09
N GLY A 89 -23.50 -4.61 8.47
CA GLY A 89 -24.87 -4.12 8.26
C GLY A 89 -24.99 -2.85 7.38
N ASP A 90 -23.91 -2.48 6.68
CA ASP A 90 -23.84 -1.27 5.88
C ASP A 90 -24.60 -1.44 4.56
N ALA A 91 -25.50 -0.51 4.30
CA ALA A 91 -26.29 -0.47 3.09
C ALA A 91 -25.41 0.09 1.95
N ARG A 92 -25.49 -0.51 0.75
CA ARG A 92 -24.70 -0.10 -0.43
C ARG A 92 -25.60 0.48 -1.51
N PRO A 93 -25.17 1.51 -2.25
CA PRO A 93 -25.94 2.05 -3.37
C PRO A 93 -26.28 0.94 -4.37
N THR A 94 -27.55 0.82 -4.75
CA THR A 94 -28.00 -0.24 -5.67
C THR A 94 -27.27 -0.18 -7.00
N THR A 95 -26.93 1.03 -7.46
CA THR A 95 -26.15 1.25 -8.69
C THR A 95 -24.76 0.63 -8.64
N LEU A 96 -24.10 0.64 -7.46
CA LEU A 96 -22.80 0.01 -7.27
C LEU A 96 -22.93 -1.52 -7.28
N CYS A 97 -23.97 -2.07 -6.64
CA CYS A 97 -24.25 -3.51 -6.71
C CYS A 97 -24.53 -3.98 -8.14
N LEU A 98 -25.22 -3.18 -8.95
CA LEU A 98 -25.40 -3.46 -10.38
C LEU A 98 -24.07 -3.36 -11.14
N SER A 99 -23.18 -2.43 -10.79
CA SER A 99 -21.84 -2.38 -11.37
C SER A 99 -21.06 -3.66 -11.07
N ASP A 100 -21.06 -4.12 -9.82
CA ASP A 100 -20.41 -5.36 -9.38
C ASP A 100 -20.93 -6.58 -10.18
N ILE A 101 -22.24 -6.68 -10.43
CA ILE A 101 -22.80 -7.78 -11.23
C ILE A 101 -22.27 -7.76 -12.67
N GLY A 102 -22.23 -6.58 -13.30
CA GLY A 102 -21.67 -6.42 -14.64
C GLY A 102 -20.19 -6.82 -14.71
N GLU A 103 -19.41 -6.37 -13.72
CA GLU A 103 -18.00 -6.75 -13.56
C GLU A 103 -17.82 -8.26 -13.39
N LYS A 104 -18.66 -8.92 -12.60
CA LYS A 104 -18.62 -10.37 -12.39
C LYS A 104 -18.93 -11.17 -13.67
N ILE A 105 -19.86 -10.70 -14.51
CA ILE A 105 -20.11 -11.31 -15.82
C ILE A 105 -18.87 -11.18 -16.72
N VAL A 106 -18.24 -10.00 -16.75
CA VAL A 106 -16.98 -9.78 -17.49
C VAL A 106 -15.85 -10.65 -16.95
N ALA A 107 -15.75 -10.78 -15.64
CA ALA A 107 -14.76 -11.65 -15.00
C ALA A 107 -14.95 -13.12 -15.43
N ALA A 108 -16.19 -13.61 -15.46
CA ALA A 108 -16.50 -14.95 -15.94
C ALA A 108 -16.12 -15.15 -17.42
N ILE A 109 -16.36 -14.14 -18.28
CA ILE A 109 -15.91 -14.15 -19.68
C ILE A 109 -14.38 -14.25 -19.75
N GLY A 110 -13.67 -13.41 -18.97
CA GLY A 110 -12.20 -13.39 -18.90
C GLY A 110 -11.63 -14.76 -18.51
N ILE A 111 -12.18 -15.37 -17.45
CA ILE A 111 -11.77 -16.71 -17.00
C ILE A 111 -12.01 -17.74 -18.12
N LYS A 112 -13.16 -17.70 -18.80
CA LYS A 112 -13.44 -18.67 -19.87
C LYS A 112 -12.52 -18.51 -21.08
N CYS A 113 -12.12 -17.29 -21.43
CA CYS A 113 -11.14 -17.02 -22.48
C CYS A 113 -9.76 -17.62 -22.15
N LEU A 114 -9.35 -17.58 -20.88
CA LEU A 114 -8.07 -18.13 -20.40
C LEU A 114 -8.10 -19.65 -20.19
N HIS A 115 -9.28 -20.24 -20.17
CA HIS A 115 -9.48 -21.66 -19.88
C HIS A 115 -8.63 -22.58 -20.75
N ASN A 116 -8.52 -22.30 -22.05
CA ASN A 116 -7.77 -23.17 -22.97
C ASN A 116 -6.26 -23.19 -22.66
N SER A 117 -5.72 -22.10 -22.13
CA SER A 117 -4.29 -21.97 -21.79
C SER A 117 -3.97 -22.50 -20.39
N HIS A 118 -4.94 -22.48 -19.47
CA HIS A 118 -4.77 -22.84 -18.06
C HIS A 118 -5.80 -23.88 -17.59
N SER A 119 -6.15 -24.85 -18.45
CA SER A 119 -7.27 -25.77 -18.22
C SER A 119 -7.14 -26.55 -16.93
N ARG A 120 -5.94 -27.08 -16.66
CA ARG A 120 -5.65 -27.88 -15.45
C ARG A 120 -6.03 -27.13 -14.16
N ILE A 121 -5.50 -25.92 -13.98
CA ILE A 121 -5.72 -25.13 -12.76
C ILE A 121 -7.17 -24.67 -12.67
N ILE A 122 -7.76 -24.24 -13.79
CA ILE A 122 -9.14 -23.73 -13.80
C ILE A 122 -10.14 -24.86 -13.53
N ASP A 123 -9.97 -26.05 -14.11
CA ASP A 123 -10.86 -27.19 -13.88
C ASP A 123 -10.74 -27.73 -12.45
N GLU A 124 -9.53 -27.76 -11.89
CA GLU A 124 -9.30 -28.13 -10.50
C GLU A 124 -9.96 -27.12 -9.55
N ALA A 125 -9.76 -25.83 -9.80
CA ALA A 125 -10.39 -24.75 -9.05
C ALA A 125 -11.93 -24.83 -9.11
N ILE A 126 -12.53 -25.00 -10.29
CA ILE A 126 -13.98 -25.16 -10.45
C ILE A 126 -14.48 -26.37 -9.66
N SER A 127 -13.77 -27.50 -9.74
CA SER A 127 -14.15 -28.71 -9.00
C SER A 127 -14.11 -28.49 -7.49
N MET A 128 -13.11 -27.76 -6.98
CA MET A 128 -13.01 -27.40 -5.57
C MET A 128 -14.09 -26.41 -5.14
N VAL A 129 -14.41 -25.39 -5.94
CA VAL A 129 -15.52 -24.46 -5.67
C VAL A 129 -16.83 -25.23 -5.49
N LEU A 130 -17.14 -26.14 -6.41
CA LEU A 130 -18.36 -26.95 -6.35
C LEU A 130 -18.39 -27.85 -5.11
N ARG A 131 -17.25 -28.47 -4.75
CA ARG A 131 -17.14 -29.28 -3.52
C ARG A 131 -17.33 -28.45 -2.25
N GLN A 132 -16.62 -27.34 -2.10
CA GLN A 132 -16.69 -26.47 -0.91
C GLN A 132 -18.09 -25.86 -0.72
N SER A 133 -18.79 -25.61 -1.82
CA SER A 133 -20.15 -25.05 -1.79
C SER A 133 -21.26 -26.12 -1.73
N ASN A 134 -20.91 -27.41 -1.60
CA ASN A 134 -21.84 -28.55 -1.63
C ASN A 134 -22.75 -28.56 -2.86
N ARG A 135 -22.24 -28.11 -4.02
CA ARG A 135 -22.95 -28.09 -5.30
C ARG A 135 -22.53 -29.30 -6.11
N THR A 136 -23.44 -30.25 -6.30
CA THR A 136 -23.23 -31.38 -7.19
C THR A 136 -23.82 -31.09 -8.56
N VAL A 137 -23.21 -31.67 -9.59
CA VAL A 137 -23.76 -31.61 -10.94
C VAL A 137 -25.12 -32.31 -10.92
N PRO A 138 -26.22 -31.61 -11.25
CA PRO A 138 -27.56 -32.15 -11.05
C PRO A 138 -27.90 -33.29 -12.02
N PHE A 139 -27.24 -33.32 -13.19
CA PHE A 139 -27.52 -34.27 -14.26
C PHE A 139 -26.23 -34.81 -14.88
N PRO A 140 -26.20 -36.09 -15.32
CA PRO A 140 -25.00 -36.72 -15.85
C PRO A 140 -24.47 -36.09 -17.16
N ASN A 141 -25.31 -35.34 -17.88
CA ASN A 141 -24.96 -34.71 -19.15
C ASN A 141 -24.38 -33.28 -18.99
N LEU A 142 -24.36 -32.75 -17.78
CA LEU A 142 -23.76 -31.45 -17.48
C LEU A 142 -22.34 -31.64 -16.96
N THR A 143 -21.48 -30.69 -17.28
CA THR A 143 -20.12 -30.64 -16.73
C THR A 143 -20.06 -29.70 -15.52
N PRO A 144 -19.05 -29.85 -14.65
CA PRO A 144 -18.73 -28.86 -13.62
C PRO A 144 -18.64 -27.42 -14.16
N GLN A 145 -18.10 -27.26 -15.37
CA GLN A 145 -18.00 -25.96 -16.04
C GLN A 145 -19.38 -25.38 -16.36
N ASP A 146 -20.30 -26.19 -16.89
CA ASP A 146 -21.66 -25.74 -17.22
C ASP A 146 -22.36 -25.17 -15.96
N LEU A 147 -22.22 -25.85 -14.82
CA LEU A 147 -22.81 -25.39 -13.55
C LEU A 147 -22.14 -24.12 -13.01
N PHE A 148 -20.82 -24.03 -13.08
CA PHE A 148 -20.07 -22.86 -12.60
C PHE A 148 -20.38 -21.60 -13.42
N TYR A 149 -20.28 -21.67 -14.76
CA TYR A 149 -20.51 -20.52 -15.62
C TYR A 149 -21.98 -20.13 -15.75
N ALA A 150 -22.92 -21.03 -15.41
CA ALA A 150 -24.31 -20.65 -15.23
C ALA A 150 -24.46 -19.62 -14.08
N GLN A 151 -23.67 -19.72 -13.01
CA GLN A 151 -23.78 -18.89 -11.81
C GLN A 151 -22.73 -17.76 -11.75
N THR A 152 -22.71 -16.88 -12.76
CA THR A 152 -21.67 -15.83 -12.89
C THR A 152 -21.58 -14.87 -11.69
N HIS A 153 -22.67 -14.67 -10.94
CA HIS A 153 -22.67 -13.81 -9.76
C HIS A 153 -21.80 -14.33 -8.60
N ARG A 154 -21.39 -15.62 -8.61
CA ARG A 154 -20.55 -16.24 -7.57
C ARG A 154 -19.10 -16.48 -8.04
N VAL A 155 -18.66 -15.76 -9.06
CA VAL A 155 -17.33 -15.91 -9.65
C VAL A 155 -16.20 -15.63 -8.65
N GLU A 156 -16.45 -14.81 -7.61
CA GLU A 156 -15.51 -14.53 -6.52
C GLU A 156 -15.05 -15.79 -5.77
N GLU A 157 -15.88 -16.83 -5.72
CA GLU A 157 -15.55 -18.11 -5.06
C GLU A 157 -14.35 -18.77 -5.73
N LEU A 158 -14.20 -18.60 -7.06
CA LEU A 158 -13.09 -19.16 -7.81
C LEU A 158 -11.75 -18.53 -7.40
N PHE A 159 -11.71 -17.21 -7.24
CA PHE A 159 -10.49 -16.50 -6.86
C PHE A 159 -10.00 -16.95 -5.48
N LYS A 160 -10.93 -17.14 -4.54
CA LYS A 160 -10.61 -17.69 -3.22
C LYS A 160 -9.96 -19.06 -3.34
N VAL A 161 -10.59 -19.98 -4.09
CA VAL A 161 -10.04 -21.32 -4.31
C VAL A 161 -8.69 -21.28 -5.04
N LEU A 162 -8.51 -20.38 -6.01
CA LEU A 162 -7.22 -20.21 -6.69
C LEU A 162 -6.09 -19.81 -5.73
N SER A 163 -6.37 -18.95 -4.74
CA SER A 163 -5.38 -18.64 -3.70
C SER A 163 -5.08 -19.83 -2.78
N GLU A 164 -6.10 -20.60 -2.41
CA GLU A 164 -5.96 -21.80 -1.57
C GLU A 164 -5.22 -22.95 -2.28
N LEU A 165 -5.36 -23.06 -3.61
CA LEU A 165 -4.70 -24.11 -4.40
C LEU A 165 -3.17 -24.09 -4.27
N VAL A 166 -2.58 -22.89 -4.24
CA VAL A 166 -1.13 -22.75 -4.05
C VAL A 166 -0.72 -23.34 -2.70
N ASP A 167 -1.49 -23.06 -1.65
CA ASP A 167 -1.21 -23.58 -0.31
C ASP A 167 -1.43 -25.10 -0.23
N VAL A 168 -2.44 -25.62 -0.93
CA VAL A 168 -2.68 -27.07 -1.05
C VAL A 168 -1.51 -27.76 -1.74
N TYR A 169 -0.97 -27.20 -2.83
CA TYR A 169 0.19 -27.75 -3.51
C TYR A 169 1.45 -27.75 -2.66
N VAL A 170 1.62 -26.73 -1.81
CA VAL A 170 2.70 -26.69 -0.82
C VAL A 170 2.50 -27.77 0.25
N GLN A 171 1.28 -27.96 0.75
CA GLN A 171 0.95 -29.00 1.74
C GLN A 171 1.09 -30.42 1.19
N GLN A 172 0.86 -30.62 -0.11
CA GLN A 172 1.06 -31.89 -0.80
C GLN A 172 2.52 -32.18 -1.15
N GLU A 173 3.46 -31.30 -0.74
CA GLU A 173 4.89 -31.42 -0.99
C GLU A 173 5.22 -31.62 -2.48
N LEU A 174 4.50 -30.92 -3.36
CA LEU A 174 4.82 -30.90 -4.79
C LEU A 174 6.21 -30.30 -5.03
N THR A 175 6.79 -30.58 -6.21
CA THR A 175 8.13 -30.09 -6.51
C THR A 175 8.14 -28.57 -6.61
N SER A 176 9.28 -27.93 -6.27
CA SER A 176 9.40 -26.46 -6.32
C SER A 176 8.98 -25.91 -7.68
N ILE A 177 9.40 -26.54 -8.78
CA ILE A 177 9.03 -26.13 -10.16
C ILE A 177 7.51 -26.19 -10.38
N GLN A 178 6.83 -27.22 -9.87
CA GLN A 178 5.37 -27.33 -9.99
C GLN A 178 4.66 -26.22 -9.21
N ILE A 179 5.14 -25.90 -8.01
CA ILE A 179 4.59 -24.82 -7.19
C ILE A 179 4.84 -23.46 -7.85
N GLN A 180 6.05 -23.20 -8.36
CA GLN A 180 6.37 -21.97 -9.11
C GLN A 180 5.46 -21.81 -10.32
N THR A 181 5.33 -22.86 -11.13
CA THR A 181 4.51 -22.85 -12.35
C THR A 181 3.04 -22.60 -12.02
N ALA A 182 2.50 -23.32 -11.03
CA ALA A 182 1.12 -23.12 -10.58
C ALA A 182 0.88 -21.70 -10.07
N LEU A 183 1.79 -21.16 -9.24
CA LEU A 183 1.70 -19.81 -8.72
C LEU A 183 1.77 -18.76 -9.83
N VAL A 184 2.65 -18.94 -10.80
CA VAL A 184 2.72 -18.09 -12.00
C VAL A 184 1.39 -18.11 -12.75
N GLU A 185 0.83 -19.29 -13.01
CA GLU A 185 -0.42 -19.44 -13.74
C GLU A 185 -1.61 -18.84 -12.97
N VAL A 186 -1.74 -19.13 -11.67
CA VAL A 186 -2.77 -18.55 -10.80
C VAL A 186 -2.70 -17.01 -10.83
N ASN A 187 -1.53 -16.43 -10.60
CA ASN A 187 -1.38 -14.98 -10.64
C ASN A 187 -1.69 -14.41 -12.02
N THR A 188 -1.29 -15.11 -13.10
CA THR A 188 -1.59 -14.68 -14.48
C THR A 188 -3.09 -14.64 -14.73
N ILE A 189 -3.84 -15.67 -14.30
CA ILE A 189 -5.30 -15.72 -14.42
C ILE A 189 -5.92 -14.56 -13.65
N VAL A 190 -5.57 -14.39 -12.37
CA VAL A 190 -6.12 -13.36 -11.48
C VAL A 190 -5.87 -11.98 -12.06
N LEU A 191 -4.61 -11.65 -12.40
CA LEU A 191 -4.23 -10.34 -12.94
C LEU A 191 -4.91 -10.04 -14.26
N THR A 192 -4.96 -10.99 -15.20
CA THR A 192 -5.60 -10.79 -16.50
C THR A 192 -7.11 -10.52 -16.34
N VAL A 193 -7.77 -11.26 -15.45
CA VAL A 193 -9.21 -11.06 -15.21
C VAL A 193 -9.47 -9.72 -14.51
N LEU A 194 -8.65 -9.32 -13.55
CA LEU A 194 -8.76 -8.00 -12.92
C LEU A 194 -8.53 -6.86 -13.93
N GLN A 195 -7.61 -7.02 -14.88
CA GLN A 195 -7.39 -6.04 -15.95
C GLN A 195 -8.66 -5.87 -16.81
N GLU A 196 -9.34 -6.96 -17.17
CA GLU A 196 -10.60 -6.88 -17.93
C GLU A 196 -11.74 -6.25 -17.12
N VAL A 197 -11.78 -6.51 -15.80
CA VAL A 197 -12.74 -5.87 -14.89
C VAL A 197 -12.47 -4.36 -14.80
N LEU A 198 -11.21 -3.92 -14.66
CA LEU A 198 -10.86 -2.50 -14.64
C LEU A 198 -11.23 -1.80 -15.95
N LYS A 199 -10.91 -2.40 -17.11
CA LYS A 199 -11.30 -1.84 -18.42
C LYS A 199 -12.81 -1.66 -18.51
N TYR A 200 -13.59 -2.63 -18.02
CA TYR A 200 -15.04 -2.49 -17.97
C TYR A 200 -15.47 -1.33 -17.06
N ARG A 201 -14.91 -1.25 -15.85
CA ARG A 201 -15.21 -0.19 -14.88
C ARG A 201 -14.93 1.20 -15.44
N GLU A 202 -13.78 1.41 -16.06
CA GLU A 202 -13.41 2.65 -16.73
C GLU A 202 -14.37 3.00 -17.88
N SER A 203 -14.66 2.02 -18.74
CA SER A 203 -15.56 2.23 -19.90
C SER A 203 -17.01 2.54 -19.50
N LYS A 204 -17.44 2.12 -18.30
CA LYS A 204 -18.81 2.27 -17.80
C LYS A 204 -18.90 3.21 -16.59
N ALA A 205 -17.86 3.97 -16.27
CA ALA A 205 -17.83 4.87 -15.11
C ALA A 205 -18.98 5.90 -15.11
N SER A 206 -19.31 6.45 -16.29
CA SER A 206 -20.44 7.37 -16.48
C SER A 206 -21.82 6.69 -16.36
N THR A 207 -21.87 5.39 -16.63
CA THR A 207 -23.09 4.57 -16.55
C THR A 207 -23.43 4.18 -15.11
N TYR A 208 -22.44 4.08 -14.23
CA TYR A 208 -22.67 3.69 -12.83
C TYR A 208 -22.46 4.84 -11.84
N THR A 209 -22.47 6.09 -12.33
CA THR A 209 -22.30 7.27 -11.48
C THR A 209 -23.35 7.32 -10.38
N ILE A 210 -22.88 7.39 -9.13
CA ILE A 210 -23.70 7.50 -7.93
C ILE A 210 -24.08 8.96 -7.72
N ARG A 211 -25.35 9.20 -7.36
CA ARG A 211 -25.90 10.51 -6.99
C ARG A 211 -25.12 11.10 -5.81
N GLU A 212 -24.84 12.41 -5.85
CA GLU A 212 -24.04 13.09 -4.82
C GLU A 212 -24.56 12.87 -3.40
N GLU A 213 -25.89 12.88 -3.23
CA GLU A 213 -26.56 12.63 -1.95
C GLU A 213 -26.21 11.27 -1.33
N LEU A 214 -26.06 10.23 -2.17
CA LEU A 214 -25.71 8.88 -1.74
C LEU A 214 -24.19 8.72 -1.60
N ARG A 215 -23.42 9.38 -2.46
CA ARG A 215 -21.95 9.39 -2.42
C ARG A 215 -21.43 9.90 -1.08
N ASN A 216 -22.06 10.93 -0.51
CA ASN A 216 -21.65 11.50 0.77
C ASN A 216 -22.08 10.69 1.99
N ARG A 217 -23.02 9.75 1.83
CA ARG A 217 -23.59 8.96 2.94
C ARG A 217 -23.12 7.51 2.97
N TYR A 218 -22.67 6.98 1.84
CA TYR A 218 -22.36 5.55 1.70
C TYR A 218 -21.01 5.34 1.02
N GLU A 219 -20.27 4.39 1.58
CA GLU A 219 -18.92 4.04 1.15
C GLU A 219 -18.93 3.31 -0.20
N GLN A 220 -17.93 3.61 -1.02
CA GLN A 220 -17.81 3.09 -2.38
C GLN A 220 -16.67 2.10 -2.44
N ILE A 221 -16.97 0.87 -2.05
CA ILE A 221 -16.02 -0.24 -2.09
C ILE A 221 -16.45 -1.18 -3.21
N PRO A 222 -15.70 -1.31 -4.32
CA PRO A 222 -15.97 -2.34 -5.31
C PRO A 222 -15.68 -3.73 -4.70
N TRP A 223 -16.33 -4.77 -5.22
CA TRP A 223 -16.10 -6.14 -4.75
C TRP A 223 -14.62 -6.58 -4.85
N THR A 224 -13.85 -6.01 -5.79
CA THR A 224 -12.40 -6.26 -5.93
C THR A 224 -11.55 -5.74 -4.75
N ALA A 225 -12.05 -4.74 -4.01
CA ALA A 225 -11.35 -4.13 -2.86
C ALA A 225 -11.98 -4.48 -1.50
N MET A 226 -13.13 -5.15 -1.52
CA MET A 226 -13.86 -5.57 -0.34
C MET A 226 -13.16 -6.74 0.37
N SER A 227 -13.30 -6.83 1.70
CA SER A 227 -12.88 -8.00 2.50
C SER A 227 -14.04 -8.95 2.78
N GLY A 228 -13.71 -10.15 3.22
CA GLY A 228 -14.68 -11.18 3.59
C GLY A 228 -15.11 -12.03 2.40
N LYS A 229 -16.17 -12.82 2.58
CA LYS A 229 -16.54 -13.89 1.64
C LYS A 229 -16.93 -13.40 0.24
N GLY A 230 -17.40 -12.16 0.12
CA GLY A 230 -17.80 -11.55 -1.16
C GLY A 230 -16.72 -10.67 -1.80
N GLY A 231 -15.55 -10.54 -1.17
CA GLY A 231 -14.51 -9.61 -1.56
C GLY A 231 -13.21 -10.28 -1.97
N LEU A 232 -12.38 -9.59 -2.76
CA LEU A 232 -11.10 -10.12 -3.22
C LEU A 232 -9.89 -9.62 -2.43
N ARG A 233 -10.03 -8.66 -1.51
CA ARG A 233 -8.87 -8.07 -0.81
C ARG A 233 -8.03 -9.12 -0.09
N ASP A 234 -8.69 -10.00 0.65
CA ASP A 234 -8.01 -11.04 1.44
C ASP A 234 -7.34 -12.08 0.52
N VAL A 235 -7.98 -12.39 -0.61
CA VAL A 235 -7.44 -13.27 -1.65
C VAL A 235 -6.18 -12.69 -2.27
N LEU A 236 -6.19 -11.40 -2.62
CA LEU A 236 -5.02 -10.72 -3.21
C LEU A 236 -3.87 -10.63 -2.21
N LEU A 237 -4.14 -10.34 -0.94
CA LEU A 237 -3.13 -10.34 0.12
C LEU A 237 -2.52 -11.73 0.32
N GLN A 238 -3.34 -12.78 0.30
CA GLN A 238 -2.87 -14.16 0.36
C GLN A 238 -1.96 -14.47 -0.84
N LEU A 239 -2.36 -14.14 -2.06
CA LEU A 239 -1.55 -14.33 -3.27
C LEU A 239 -0.22 -13.57 -3.21
N ILE A 240 -0.20 -12.33 -2.70
CA ILE A 240 1.03 -11.57 -2.48
C ILE A 240 1.94 -12.32 -1.50
N SER A 241 1.38 -12.80 -0.38
CA SER A 241 2.14 -13.53 0.64
C SER A 241 2.71 -14.85 0.11
N SER A 242 1.92 -15.62 -0.65
CA SER A 242 2.36 -16.87 -1.28
C SER A 242 3.37 -16.61 -2.39
N THR A 243 3.24 -15.49 -3.11
CA THR A 243 4.22 -15.06 -4.12
C THR A 243 5.56 -14.69 -3.48
N LEU A 244 5.54 -14.02 -2.33
CA LEU A 244 6.76 -13.68 -1.60
C LEU A 244 7.44 -14.91 -1.00
N ARG A 245 6.67 -15.76 -0.32
CA ARG A 245 7.21 -16.94 0.41
C ARG A 245 7.64 -18.05 -0.53
N HIS A 246 6.75 -18.47 -1.42
CA HIS A 246 6.98 -19.63 -2.28
C HIS A 246 7.62 -19.21 -3.60
N GLY A 247 7.17 -18.10 -4.20
CA GLY A 247 7.73 -17.58 -5.45
C GLY A 247 9.15 -17.05 -5.28
N ILE A 248 9.29 -15.91 -4.62
CA ILE A 248 10.55 -15.14 -4.58
C ILE A 248 11.60 -15.81 -3.68
N LYS A 249 11.23 -16.21 -2.45
CA LYS A 249 12.17 -16.84 -1.50
C LYS A 249 12.40 -18.33 -1.79
N GLY A 250 11.45 -18.98 -2.45
CA GLY A 250 11.50 -20.42 -2.76
C GLY A 250 12.17 -20.77 -4.09
N THR A 251 12.46 -19.79 -4.94
CA THR A 251 13.11 -20.01 -6.24
C THR A 251 14.57 -19.55 -6.28
N ALA A 252 15.42 -20.39 -6.86
CA ALA A 252 16.78 -20.01 -7.23
C ALA A 252 16.88 -19.53 -8.69
N GLU A 253 15.84 -19.75 -9.50
CA GLU A 253 15.86 -19.43 -10.92
C GLU A 253 15.53 -17.95 -11.17
N PRO A 254 16.41 -17.19 -11.85
CA PRO A 254 16.24 -15.75 -12.00
C PRO A 254 15.02 -15.37 -12.86
N GLU A 255 14.68 -16.18 -13.86
CA GLU A 255 13.54 -15.93 -14.75
C GLU A 255 12.21 -16.01 -14.01
N PHE A 256 12.00 -17.08 -13.23
CA PHE A 256 10.82 -17.20 -12.36
C PHE A 256 10.80 -16.07 -11.33
N ARG A 257 11.94 -15.78 -10.70
CA ARG A 257 12.03 -14.73 -9.69
C ARG A 257 11.59 -13.37 -10.22
N MET A 258 12.06 -12.97 -11.40
CA MET A 258 11.65 -11.73 -12.06
C MET A 258 10.15 -11.72 -12.38
N LYS A 259 9.61 -12.85 -12.86
CA LYS A 259 8.17 -12.97 -13.13
C LYS A 259 7.32 -12.85 -11.86
N HIS A 260 7.78 -13.44 -10.75
CA HIS A 260 7.12 -13.31 -9.46
C HIS A 260 7.18 -11.88 -8.92
N PHE A 261 8.30 -11.17 -9.06
CA PHE A 261 8.37 -9.75 -8.71
C PHE A 261 7.39 -8.89 -9.51
N LYS A 262 7.31 -9.13 -10.83
CA LYS A 262 6.33 -8.44 -11.69
C LYS A 262 4.90 -8.71 -11.22
N HIS A 263 4.52 -9.97 -11.04
CA HIS A 263 3.18 -10.33 -10.58
C HIS A 263 2.88 -9.75 -9.20
N MET A 264 3.84 -9.82 -8.26
CA MET A 264 3.68 -9.25 -6.92
C MET A 264 3.46 -7.74 -6.97
N THR A 265 4.22 -7.02 -7.79
CA THR A 265 4.08 -5.57 -7.98
C THR A 265 2.70 -5.22 -8.51
N GLU A 266 2.22 -5.95 -9.52
CA GLU A 266 0.87 -5.73 -10.08
C GLU A 266 -0.23 -6.07 -9.05
N LEU A 267 -0.10 -7.16 -8.29
CA LEU A 267 -1.06 -7.51 -7.23
C LEU A 267 -1.10 -6.45 -6.11
N ILE A 268 0.05 -5.95 -5.68
CA ILE A 268 0.15 -4.85 -4.70
C ILE A 268 -0.56 -3.61 -5.25
N ASP A 269 -0.37 -3.30 -6.53
CA ASP A 269 -1.02 -2.18 -7.18
C ASP A 269 -2.54 -2.27 -7.07
N TYR A 270 -3.15 -3.42 -7.37
CA TYR A 270 -4.59 -3.63 -7.21
C TYR A 270 -5.09 -3.45 -5.77
N VAL A 271 -4.33 -3.92 -4.78
CA VAL A 271 -4.71 -3.82 -3.37
C VAL A 271 -4.66 -2.36 -2.90
N LEU A 272 -3.58 -1.65 -3.22
CA LEU A 272 -3.40 -0.26 -2.80
C LEU A 272 -4.35 0.68 -3.52
N ASP A 273 -4.59 0.49 -4.82
CA ASP A 273 -5.58 1.27 -5.59
C ASP A 273 -6.98 1.11 -4.99
N GLY A 274 -7.40 -0.13 -4.75
CA GLY A 274 -8.71 -0.42 -4.14
C GLY A 274 -8.87 0.17 -2.74
N ARG A 275 -7.80 0.17 -1.93
CA ARG A 275 -7.79 0.82 -0.61
C ARG A 275 -7.85 2.33 -0.70
N LYS A 276 -7.14 2.94 -1.65
CA LYS A 276 -7.17 4.38 -1.90
C LYS A 276 -8.58 4.83 -2.31
N THR A 277 -9.21 4.14 -3.25
CA THR A 277 -10.62 4.43 -3.63
C THR A 277 -11.57 4.29 -2.44
N TYR A 278 -11.34 3.31 -1.57
CA TYR A 278 -12.13 3.18 -0.35
C TYR A 278 -11.95 4.40 0.58
N LEU A 279 -10.71 4.80 0.86
CA LEU A 279 -10.41 5.98 1.68
C LEU A 279 -11.05 7.26 1.14
N GLU A 280 -11.00 7.47 -0.17
CA GLU A 280 -11.62 8.62 -0.84
C GLU A 280 -13.15 8.65 -0.69
N SER A 281 -13.78 7.52 -0.35
CA SER A 281 -15.22 7.40 -0.16
C SER A 281 -15.68 7.54 1.30
N VAL A 282 -14.75 7.62 2.26
CA VAL A 282 -15.06 7.71 3.69
C VAL A 282 -15.12 9.18 4.09
N TYR A 283 -16.30 9.64 4.53
CA TYR A 283 -16.53 11.01 4.99
C TYR A 283 -16.45 11.19 6.51
N ASP A 284 -16.54 10.10 7.26
CA ASP A 284 -16.39 10.12 8.72
C ASP A 284 -14.91 10.34 9.08
N GLU A 285 -14.60 11.48 9.71
CA GLU A 285 -13.23 11.89 10.03
C GLU A 285 -12.52 10.92 10.98
N GLU A 286 -13.22 10.37 11.98
CA GLU A 286 -12.63 9.43 12.95
C GLU A 286 -12.30 8.10 12.26
N LYS A 287 -13.27 7.58 11.49
CA LYS A 287 -13.08 6.36 10.71
C LYS A 287 -12.00 6.55 9.65
N TYR A 288 -11.96 7.70 8.99
CA TYR A 288 -10.97 8.06 7.99
C TYR A 288 -9.56 8.04 8.59
N ALA A 289 -9.35 8.69 9.74
CA ALA A 289 -8.04 8.75 10.39
C ALA A 289 -7.49 7.34 10.72
N VAL A 290 -8.34 6.46 11.26
CA VAL A 290 -7.97 5.06 11.56
C VAL A 290 -7.65 4.29 10.28
N LEU A 291 -8.48 4.42 9.25
CA LEU A 291 -8.26 3.72 7.98
C LEU A 291 -7.03 4.22 7.24
N LEU A 292 -6.73 5.53 7.32
CA LEU A 292 -5.55 6.15 6.73
C LEU A 292 -4.28 5.57 7.39
N GLN A 293 -4.24 5.51 8.72
CA GLN A 293 -3.10 4.91 9.44
C GLN A 293 -2.91 3.43 9.06
N GLN A 294 -3.98 2.65 8.96
CA GLN A 294 -3.92 1.25 8.53
C GLN A 294 -3.42 1.12 7.08
N TYR A 295 -3.86 2.01 6.20
CA TYR A 295 -3.43 2.04 4.81
C TYR A 295 -1.95 2.37 4.67
N GLU A 296 -1.46 3.37 5.40
CA GLU A 296 -0.04 3.76 5.37
C GLU A 296 0.86 2.65 5.90
N SER A 297 0.49 2.01 7.02
CA SER A 297 1.22 0.84 7.54
C SER A 297 1.23 -0.30 6.52
N GLN A 298 0.07 -0.65 5.96
CA GLN A 298 -0.04 -1.72 4.97
C GLN A 298 0.73 -1.40 3.68
N ARG A 299 0.76 -0.14 3.25
CA ARG A 299 1.50 0.32 2.08
C ARG A 299 2.99 0.06 2.25
N ILE A 300 3.55 0.45 3.39
CA ILE A 300 4.97 0.20 3.72
C ILE A 300 5.23 -1.31 3.77
N ASP A 301 4.41 -2.07 4.50
CA ASP A 301 4.59 -3.52 4.66
C ASP A 301 4.56 -4.29 3.33
N LEU A 302 3.74 -3.85 2.37
CA LEU A 302 3.63 -4.48 1.05
C LEU A 302 4.78 -4.11 0.12
N ILE A 303 5.28 -2.87 0.18
CA ILE A 303 6.34 -2.39 -0.71
C ILE A 303 7.73 -2.78 -0.21
N TYR A 304 7.94 -2.82 1.11
CA TYR A 304 9.25 -3.09 1.72
C TYR A 304 9.96 -4.36 1.21
N PRO A 305 9.28 -5.50 0.99
CA PRO A 305 9.93 -6.69 0.42
C PRO A 305 10.59 -6.47 -0.95
N LEU A 306 10.12 -5.51 -1.75
CA LEU A 306 10.77 -5.12 -3.02
C LEU A 306 12.06 -4.34 -2.77
N VAL A 307 12.09 -3.49 -1.74
CA VAL A 307 13.27 -2.73 -1.33
C VAL A 307 14.33 -3.66 -0.76
N GLU A 308 13.94 -4.62 0.09
CA GLU A 308 14.87 -5.66 0.62
C GLU A 308 15.49 -6.51 -0.48
N ALA A 309 14.74 -6.79 -1.54
CA ALA A 309 15.21 -7.58 -2.67
C ALA A 309 15.89 -6.76 -3.78
N GLU A 310 16.24 -5.50 -3.48
CA GLU A 310 16.93 -4.56 -4.38
C GLU A 310 16.17 -4.29 -5.69
N GLN A 311 14.86 -4.55 -5.74
CA GLN A 311 13.99 -4.22 -6.87
C GLN A 311 13.54 -2.76 -6.80
N TYR A 312 14.51 -1.84 -6.72
CA TYR A 312 14.30 -0.42 -6.44
C TYR A 312 13.36 0.25 -7.45
N GLU A 313 13.44 -0.11 -8.73
CA GLU A 313 12.60 0.50 -9.77
C GLU A 313 11.14 0.07 -9.67
N MET A 314 10.86 -1.16 -9.25
CA MET A 314 9.48 -1.62 -9.02
C MET A 314 8.91 -1.02 -7.75
N ALA A 315 9.72 -0.97 -6.68
CA ALA A 315 9.35 -0.35 -5.41
C ALA A 315 9.04 1.14 -5.58
N ALA A 316 9.90 1.86 -6.32
CA ALA A 316 9.73 3.29 -6.55
C ALA A 316 8.48 3.60 -7.38
N LYS A 317 8.13 2.79 -8.39
CA LYS A 317 6.87 2.98 -9.15
C LYS A 317 5.64 2.91 -8.25
N LEU A 318 5.59 1.94 -7.34
CA LEU A 318 4.50 1.84 -6.35
C LEU A 318 4.54 3.00 -5.36
N ALA A 319 5.71 3.32 -4.82
CA ALA A 319 5.88 4.39 -3.84
C ALA A 319 5.53 5.78 -4.43
N GLU A 320 5.88 6.06 -5.69
CA GLU A 320 5.46 7.27 -6.40
C GLU A 320 3.94 7.32 -6.60
N LYS A 321 3.33 6.22 -7.05
CA LYS A 321 1.89 6.17 -7.31
C LYS A 321 1.06 6.38 -6.04
N TYR A 322 1.53 5.86 -4.91
CA TYR A 322 0.81 5.90 -3.63
C TYR A 322 1.39 6.87 -2.61
N LEU A 323 2.31 7.75 -3.02
CA LEU A 323 2.95 8.78 -2.19
C LEU A 323 3.57 8.21 -0.90
N ASP A 324 4.30 7.10 -1.03
CA ASP A 324 5.09 6.53 0.06
C ASP A 324 6.47 7.21 0.15
N PHE A 325 6.51 8.36 0.80
CA PHE A 325 7.75 9.14 0.89
C PHE A 325 8.84 8.45 1.68
N GLN A 326 8.49 7.64 2.69
CA GLN A 326 9.46 6.86 3.46
C GLN A 326 10.24 5.91 2.57
N THR A 327 9.52 5.14 1.74
CA THR A 327 10.14 4.20 0.81
C THR A 327 11.00 4.92 -0.23
N LEU A 328 10.53 6.05 -0.78
CA LEU A 328 11.30 6.83 -1.77
C LEU A 328 12.64 7.34 -1.20
N VAL A 329 12.62 7.90 0.01
CA VAL A 329 13.84 8.38 0.68
C VAL A 329 14.78 7.21 0.97
N GLU A 330 14.27 6.09 1.47
CA GLU A 330 15.09 4.89 1.73
C GLU A 330 15.75 4.36 0.45
N ILE A 331 15.03 4.34 -0.69
CA ILE A 331 15.58 3.94 -1.98
C ILE A 331 16.70 4.89 -2.43
N CYS A 332 16.49 6.21 -2.34
CA CYS A 332 17.50 7.21 -2.67
C CYS A 332 18.74 7.11 -1.78
N ASP A 333 18.55 6.73 -0.51
CA ASP A 333 19.64 6.52 0.43
C ASP A 333 20.45 5.27 0.09
N LYS A 334 19.78 4.12 -0.10
CA LYS A 334 20.40 2.83 -0.46
C LYS A 334 21.13 2.85 -1.80
N THR A 335 20.59 3.56 -2.78
CA THR A 335 21.19 3.69 -4.12
C THR A 335 22.23 4.81 -4.22
N ASN A 336 22.35 5.64 -3.19
CA ASN A 336 23.15 6.87 -3.18
C ASN A 336 22.89 7.78 -4.40
N ASN A 337 21.66 7.80 -4.90
CA ASN A 337 21.28 8.56 -6.09
C ASN A 337 20.73 9.94 -5.70
N GLN A 338 21.61 10.94 -5.79
CA GLN A 338 21.28 12.33 -5.46
C GLN A 338 20.36 12.97 -6.51
N GLU A 339 20.54 12.67 -7.80
CA GLU A 339 19.71 13.25 -8.87
C GLU A 339 18.24 12.87 -8.70
N ARG A 340 17.98 11.58 -8.37
CA ARG A 340 16.63 11.08 -8.10
C ARG A 340 16.01 11.75 -6.86
N LEU A 341 16.82 12.02 -5.83
CA LEU A 341 16.36 12.73 -4.64
C LEU A 341 15.97 14.18 -4.96
N ASP A 342 16.79 14.88 -5.73
CA ASP A 342 16.53 16.26 -6.17
C ASP A 342 15.27 16.34 -7.05
N GLU A 343 15.07 15.36 -7.94
CA GLU A 343 13.83 15.25 -8.73
C GLU A 343 12.59 15.08 -7.85
N TYR A 344 12.65 14.22 -6.82
CA TYR A 344 11.53 14.04 -5.89
C TYR A 344 11.26 15.27 -5.02
N ILE A 345 12.31 15.98 -4.60
CA ILE A 345 12.20 17.24 -3.87
C ILE A 345 11.42 18.27 -4.69
N GLU A 346 11.72 18.40 -5.98
CA GLU A 346 11.03 19.35 -6.84
C GLU A 346 9.61 18.88 -7.20
N ARG A 347 9.45 17.60 -7.53
CA ARG A 347 8.15 17.02 -7.93
C ARG A 347 7.12 17.03 -6.81
N TYR A 348 7.54 16.82 -5.55
CA TYR A 348 6.65 16.72 -4.38
C TYR A 348 6.81 17.91 -3.42
N LYS A 349 7.22 19.08 -3.95
CA LYS A 349 7.41 20.31 -3.16
C LYS A 349 6.16 20.75 -2.39
N GLU A 350 4.98 20.57 -2.99
CA GLU A 350 3.69 20.91 -2.36
C GLU A 350 3.32 20.01 -1.17
N HIS A 351 3.92 18.82 -1.09
CA HIS A 351 3.69 17.85 -0.01
C HIS A 351 4.76 17.90 1.09
N ASP A 352 5.55 18.98 1.15
CA ASP A 352 6.65 19.16 2.11
C ASP A 352 7.63 17.95 2.13
N PHE A 353 7.85 17.29 0.97
CA PHE A 353 8.73 16.11 0.86
C PHE A 353 10.14 16.36 1.39
N SER A 354 10.67 17.58 1.17
CA SER A 354 11.98 17.98 1.69
C SER A 354 12.05 17.92 3.22
N GLN A 355 11.01 18.36 3.93
CA GLN A 355 10.93 18.28 5.39
C GLN A 355 10.87 16.83 5.85
N PHE A 356 10.05 16.02 5.15
CA PHE A 356 9.93 14.61 5.43
C PHE A 356 11.29 13.89 5.26
N ALA A 357 11.99 14.12 4.16
CA ALA A 357 13.29 13.49 3.89
C ALA A 357 14.36 13.89 4.92
N ILE A 358 14.41 15.17 5.31
CA ILE A 358 15.32 15.63 6.37
C ILE A 358 14.98 14.96 7.72
N SER A 359 13.70 14.91 8.09
CA SER A 359 13.26 14.25 9.32
C SER A 359 13.61 12.76 9.35
N TRP A 360 13.51 12.08 8.20
CA TRP A 360 13.88 10.68 8.05
C TRP A 360 15.38 10.47 8.26
N HIS A 361 16.24 11.28 7.62
CA HIS A 361 17.70 11.20 7.81
C HIS A 361 18.13 11.51 9.24
N MET A 362 17.43 12.42 9.92
CA MET A 362 17.64 12.71 11.35
C MET A 362 17.32 11.50 12.21
N ASN A 363 16.17 10.84 11.99
CA ASN A 363 15.77 9.64 12.74
C ASN A 363 16.73 8.46 12.54
N GLN A 364 17.42 8.41 11.39
CA GLN A 364 18.43 7.40 11.10
C GLN A 364 19.83 7.74 11.66
N ASN A 365 19.97 8.80 12.47
CA ASN A 365 21.25 9.32 12.98
C ASN A 365 22.28 9.70 11.88
N LYS A 366 21.83 9.95 10.65
CA LYS A 366 22.69 10.31 9.50
C LYS A 366 22.80 11.82 9.31
N GLN A 367 23.11 12.54 10.39
CA GLN A 367 23.11 14.02 10.40
C GLN A 367 24.14 14.62 9.44
N GLY A 368 25.29 13.95 9.25
CA GLY A 368 26.33 14.39 8.31
C GLY A 368 25.89 14.35 6.84
N ASP A 369 25.05 13.39 6.48
CA ASP A 369 24.60 13.20 5.09
C ASP A 369 23.57 14.25 4.68
N ILE A 370 22.79 14.78 5.64
CA ILE A 370 21.80 15.85 5.38
C ILE A 370 22.49 17.06 4.76
N LEU A 371 23.69 17.40 5.22
CA LEU A 371 24.41 18.59 4.79
C LEU A 371 24.90 18.46 3.36
N HIS A 372 25.39 17.28 3.00
CA HIS A 372 25.85 16.98 1.66
C HIS A 372 24.66 16.86 0.69
N ARG A 373 23.61 16.13 1.08
CA ARG A 373 22.45 15.82 0.22
C ARG A 373 21.51 17.01 0.02
N PHE A 374 21.37 17.92 0.99
CA PHE A 374 20.44 19.05 0.87
C PHE A 374 21.15 20.39 0.65
N LYS A 375 22.43 20.39 0.26
CA LYS A 375 23.21 21.61 0.00
C LYS A 375 22.53 22.58 -0.98
N ASN A 376 21.84 22.04 -1.99
CA ASN A 376 21.16 22.83 -3.02
C ASN A 376 19.78 23.35 -2.56
N ASN A 377 19.22 22.83 -1.46
CA ASN A 377 17.91 23.21 -0.94
C ASN A 377 18.00 23.87 0.44
N GLN A 378 18.74 24.98 0.49
CA GLN A 378 18.98 25.74 1.72
C GLN A 378 17.69 26.24 2.39
N SER A 379 16.64 26.52 1.61
CA SER A 379 15.36 27.01 2.14
C SER A 379 14.62 25.96 2.99
N ALA A 380 14.61 24.70 2.54
CA ALA A 380 14.00 23.60 3.28
C ALA A 380 14.83 23.25 4.52
N LEU A 381 16.15 23.24 4.38
CA LEU A 381 17.07 23.03 5.49
C LEU A 381 16.89 24.12 6.57
N ALA A 382 16.83 25.39 6.18
CA ALA A 382 16.59 26.49 7.09
C ALA A 382 15.27 26.35 7.86
N ARG A 383 14.17 26.00 7.16
CA ARG A 383 12.86 25.78 7.80
C ARG A 383 12.90 24.66 8.83
N PHE A 384 13.60 23.56 8.52
CA PHE A 384 13.74 22.44 9.46
C PHE A 384 14.64 22.78 10.66
N LEU A 385 15.74 23.51 10.43
CA LEU A 385 16.71 23.85 11.46
C LEU A 385 16.18 24.86 12.49
N VAL A 386 15.16 25.66 12.15
CA VAL A 386 14.46 26.52 13.12
C VAL A 386 13.88 25.70 14.28
N ASP A 387 13.36 24.50 14.00
CA ASP A 387 12.78 23.62 15.01
C ASP A 387 13.83 22.83 15.80
N HIS A 388 15.11 22.90 15.38
CA HIS A 388 16.25 22.25 16.02
C HIS A 388 17.39 23.25 16.32
N PRO A 389 17.27 24.06 17.40
CA PRO A 389 18.24 25.11 17.73
C PRO A 389 19.68 24.62 17.91
N SER A 390 19.88 23.36 18.31
CA SER A 390 21.20 22.74 18.46
C SER A 390 21.96 22.54 17.15
N MET A 391 21.26 22.65 16.01
CA MET A 391 21.81 22.48 14.68
C MET A 391 21.87 23.80 13.89
N ALA A 392 21.50 24.93 14.51
CA ALA A 392 21.47 26.25 13.86
C ALA A 392 22.87 26.70 13.36
N TRP A 393 23.95 26.29 14.05
CA TRP A 393 25.33 26.60 13.65
C TRP A 393 25.67 26.08 12.25
N ILE A 394 25.03 24.99 11.81
CA ILE A 394 25.22 24.38 10.50
C ILE A 394 24.72 25.32 9.41
N GLN A 395 23.53 25.89 9.58
CA GLN A 395 22.96 26.83 8.62
C GLN A 395 23.84 28.07 8.47
N LEU A 396 24.32 28.59 9.60
CA LEU A 396 25.20 29.75 9.64
C LEU A 396 26.54 29.47 8.93
N LEU A 397 27.08 28.26 9.08
CA LEU A 397 28.26 27.80 8.33
C LEU A 397 28.02 27.83 6.81
N PHE A 398 26.85 27.37 6.34
CA PHE A 398 26.51 27.38 4.91
C PHE A 398 26.24 28.79 4.35
N ASN A 399 25.72 29.69 5.17
CA ASN A 399 25.50 31.09 4.82
C ASN A 399 26.80 31.92 4.81
N GLY A 400 27.92 31.36 5.30
CA GLY A 400 29.19 32.08 5.47
C GLY A 400 29.25 32.96 6.72
N GLU A 401 28.26 32.86 7.61
CA GLU A 401 28.16 33.63 8.86
C GLU A 401 28.94 32.92 9.99
N LEU A 402 30.26 32.76 9.78
CA LEU A 402 31.14 31.95 10.62
C LEU A 402 31.22 32.42 12.09
N ALA A 403 31.18 33.73 12.32
CA ALA A 403 31.21 34.30 13.68
C ALA A 403 29.95 33.94 14.49
N GLN A 404 28.78 34.04 13.87
CA GLN A 404 27.52 33.66 14.53
C GLN A 404 27.44 32.14 14.75
N ALA A 405 27.97 31.35 13.81
CA ALA A 405 28.09 29.91 13.97
C ALA A 405 28.95 29.54 15.20
N ALA A 406 30.04 30.26 15.42
CA ALA A 406 30.91 30.08 16.59
C ALA A 406 30.19 30.41 17.91
N ASP A 407 29.42 31.49 17.96
CA ASP A 407 28.64 31.84 19.17
C ASP A 407 27.61 30.76 19.53
N VAL A 408 26.93 30.20 18.52
CA VAL A 408 26.00 29.08 18.72
C VAL A 408 26.74 27.84 19.20
N LEU A 409 27.88 27.48 18.59
CA LEU A 409 28.71 26.35 19.01
C LEU A 409 29.22 26.51 20.46
N LEU A 410 29.65 27.71 20.85
CA LEU A 410 30.05 28.02 22.22
C LEU A 410 28.90 27.81 23.21
N SER A 411 27.70 28.29 22.86
CA SER A 411 26.51 28.08 23.69
C SER A 411 26.15 26.60 23.85
N LEU A 412 26.42 25.78 22.83
CA LEU A 412 26.20 24.34 22.86
C LEU A 412 27.27 23.62 23.67
N ALA A 413 28.54 24.02 23.54
CA ALA A 413 29.65 23.48 24.34
C ALA A 413 29.44 23.70 25.84
N GLN A 414 28.90 24.86 26.23
CA GLN A 414 28.59 25.17 27.63
C GLN A 414 27.41 24.34 28.19
N ARG A 415 26.47 23.94 27.33
CA ARG A 415 25.32 23.10 27.70
C ARG A 415 25.65 21.61 27.71
N GLU A 416 26.69 21.20 26.99
CA GLU A 416 27.14 19.81 26.91
C GLU A 416 27.79 19.38 28.23
N LYS A 417 27.12 18.45 28.92
CA LYS A 417 27.59 17.89 30.20
C LYS A 417 27.72 16.37 30.17
N GLU A 418 27.26 15.71 29.11
CA GLU A 418 27.15 14.25 29.07
C GLU A 418 28.39 13.59 28.50
N LEU A 419 28.99 14.17 27.46
CA LEU A 419 30.12 13.57 26.75
C LEU A 419 31.29 14.54 26.63
N LEU A 420 32.40 14.25 27.31
CA LEU A 420 33.63 15.05 27.25
C LEU A 420 34.17 15.17 25.82
N ALA A 421 34.24 14.06 25.09
CA ALA A 421 34.69 14.03 23.70
C ALA A 421 33.82 14.91 22.78
N ARG A 422 32.51 14.97 23.04
CA ARG A 422 31.57 15.81 22.29
C ARG A 422 31.80 17.30 22.61
N LYS A 423 31.95 17.65 23.88
CA LYS A 423 32.26 19.03 24.30
C LYS A 423 33.56 19.51 23.65
N ARG A 424 34.62 18.68 23.65
CA ARG A 424 35.89 18.97 22.97
C ARG A 424 35.70 19.22 21.48
N ALA A 425 34.97 18.33 20.79
CA ALA A 425 34.73 18.47 19.36
C ALA A 425 34.00 19.78 19.02
N ILE A 426 32.98 20.15 19.82
CA ILE A 426 32.22 21.40 19.62
C ILE A 426 33.13 22.63 19.85
N LEU A 427 33.99 22.63 20.88
CA LEU A 427 34.94 23.72 21.14
C LEU A 427 36.00 23.85 20.03
N CYS A 428 36.54 22.73 19.55
CA CYS A 428 37.45 22.72 18.41
C CYS A 428 36.78 23.28 17.14
N LEU A 429 35.53 22.89 16.87
CA LEU A 429 34.73 23.42 15.76
C LEU A 429 34.47 24.93 15.91
N ALA A 430 34.14 25.40 17.12
CA ALA A 430 33.95 26.83 17.40
C ALA A 430 35.24 27.62 17.14
N LYS A 431 36.39 27.11 17.61
CA LYS A 431 37.71 27.70 17.37
C LYS A 431 38.04 27.77 15.88
N LEU A 432 37.78 26.69 15.13
CA LEU A 432 37.99 26.67 13.68
C LEU A 432 37.11 27.70 12.95
N CYS A 433 35.85 27.87 13.37
CA CYS A 433 34.96 28.88 12.79
C CYS A 433 35.46 30.31 13.05
N LEU A 434 35.91 30.62 14.26
CA LEU A 434 36.47 31.94 14.60
C LEU A 434 37.77 32.23 13.85
N LEU A 435 38.64 31.23 13.71
CA LEU A 435 39.87 31.36 12.93
C LEU A 435 39.58 31.61 11.45
N ALA A 436 38.58 30.92 10.89
CA ALA A 436 38.17 31.07 9.51
C ALA A 436 37.40 32.37 9.21
N ALA A 437 36.84 33.03 10.24
CA ALA A 437 36.11 34.29 10.12
C ALA A 437 37.01 35.52 9.92
N GLU A 438 38.35 35.34 9.93
CA GLU A 438 39.42 36.36 9.76
C GLU A 438 39.10 37.74 10.36
N GLY A 439 39.61 37.99 11.58
CA GLY A 439 39.63 39.33 12.17
C GLY A 439 40.26 39.34 13.57
N ASP A 440 41.14 40.32 13.84
CA ASP A 440 41.79 40.54 15.14
C ASP A 440 40.78 40.78 16.29
N THR A 441 39.51 41.00 15.97
CA THR A 441 38.40 41.18 16.91
C THR A 441 38.03 39.94 17.72
N TYR A 442 38.38 38.73 17.26
CA TYR A 442 37.93 37.48 17.90
C TYR A 442 39.01 36.80 18.78
N GLN A 443 40.18 37.41 18.93
CA GLN A 443 41.30 36.84 19.68
C GLN A 443 40.94 36.51 21.14
N ALA A 444 40.19 37.38 21.80
CA ALA A 444 39.75 37.17 23.18
C ALA A 444 38.81 35.96 23.33
N GLN A 445 37.95 35.68 22.34
CA GLN A 445 37.09 34.50 22.34
C GLN A 445 37.90 33.22 22.08
N ILE A 446 38.92 33.29 21.21
CA ILE A 446 39.83 32.18 20.95
C ILE A 446 40.64 31.82 22.21
N ASP A 447 41.13 32.82 22.94
CA ASP A 447 41.86 32.61 24.19
C ASP A 447 40.97 31.96 25.27
N ALA A 448 39.70 32.37 25.36
CA ALA A 448 38.73 31.73 26.25
C ALA A 448 38.47 30.26 25.88
N ILE A 449 38.37 29.95 24.58
CA ILE A 449 38.22 28.56 24.11
C ILE A 449 39.46 27.72 24.44
N ASN A 450 40.67 28.29 24.27
CA ASN A 450 41.91 27.59 24.62
C ASN A 450 41.94 27.22 26.11
N ALA A 451 41.55 28.15 26.99
CA ALA A 451 41.47 27.86 28.42
C ALA A 451 40.48 26.73 28.75
N GLU A 452 39.33 26.66 28.07
CA GLU A 452 38.39 25.54 28.23
C GLU A 452 38.93 24.22 27.66
N LEU A 453 39.65 24.26 26.54
CA LEU A 453 40.29 23.07 25.96
C LEU A 453 41.41 22.54 26.87
N ASP A 454 42.20 23.41 27.48
CA ASP A 454 43.24 23.04 28.46
C ASP A 454 42.63 22.30 29.67
N LEU A 455 41.46 22.76 30.15
CA LEU A 455 40.72 22.06 31.21
C LEU A 455 40.25 20.66 30.80
N ILE A 456 39.82 20.50 29.55
CA ILE A 456 39.44 19.19 29.00
C ILE A 456 40.66 18.28 28.86
N GLU A 457 41.81 18.80 28.44
CA GLU A 457 43.06 18.04 28.40
C GLU A 457 43.50 17.57 29.80
N ILE A 458 43.32 18.40 30.83
CA ILE A 458 43.57 17.98 32.22
C ILE A 458 42.63 16.81 32.59
N GLN A 459 41.35 16.89 32.24
CA GLN A 459 40.38 15.85 32.53
C GLN A 459 40.65 14.54 31.76
N GLU A 460 41.12 14.60 30.52
CA GLU A 460 41.51 13.42 29.72
C GLU A 460 42.75 12.72 30.27
N ASN A 461 43.63 13.45 30.94
CA ASN A 461 44.86 12.91 31.55
C ASN A 461 44.63 12.29 32.94
N ILE A 462 43.39 12.24 33.44
CA ILE A 462 43.07 11.54 34.70
C ILE A 462 43.19 10.03 34.49
N PRO A 463 44.00 9.32 35.31
CA PRO A 463 44.14 7.87 35.20
C PRO A 463 42.79 7.13 35.28
N THR A 464 42.57 6.18 34.39
CA THR A 464 41.34 5.37 34.32
C THR A 464 41.06 4.59 35.62
N GLU A 465 42.12 4.28 36.37
CA GLU A 465 42.06 3.61 37.67
C GLU A 465 41.34 4.45 38.74
N ILE A 466 41.52 5.78 38.70
CA ILE A 466 40.87 6.72 39.61
C ILE A 466 39.40 6.89 39.21
N LEU A 467 39.12 6.95 37.90
CA LEU A 467 37.75 7.02 37.38
C LEU A 467 36.93 5.76 37.77
N ASP A 468 37.54 4.58 37.71
CA ASP A 468 36.92 3.32 38.16
C ASP A 468 36.66 3.29 39.68
N MET A 469 37.59 3.83 40.49
CA MET A 469 37.44 3.90 41.95
C MET A 469 36.26 4.78 42.40
N PHE A 470 35.96 5.84 41.66
CA PHE A 470 34.82 6.72 41.92
C PHE A 470 33.54 6.29 41.19
N GLY A 471 33.56 5.16 40.46
CA GLY A 471 32.38 4.59 39.81
C GLY A 471 31.95 5.31 38.52
N TYR A 472 32.85 6.03 37.86
CA TYR A 472 32.58 6.68 36.58
C TYR A 472 32.71 5.69 35.40
N ASP A 473 31.90 5.89 34.36
CA ASP A 473 31.95 5.06 33.15
C ASP A 473 33.21 5.39 32.32
N THR A 474 34.16 4.45 32.27
CA THR A 474 35.42 4.58 31.54
C THR A 474 35.27 4.60 30.02
N LYS A 475 34.09 4.24 29.49
CA LYS A 475 33.80 4.31 28.05
C LYS A 475 33.17 5.62 27.61
N HIS A 476 32.37 6.25 28.48
CA HIS A 476 31.71 7.53 28.21
C HIS A 476 31.96 8.50 29.36
N VAL A 477 33.15 9.11 29.36
CA VAL A 477 33.55 10.08 30.39
C VAL A 477 32.63 11.30 30.32
N LYS A 478 31.90 11.52 31.41
CA LYS A 478 31.05 12.69 31.62
C LYS A 478 31.89 13.96 31.76
N VAL A 479 31.37 15.12 31.39
CA VAL A 479 32.06 16.40 31.65
C VAL A 479 32.07 16.64 33.17
N LEU A 480 33.26 16.71 33.76
CA LEU A 480 33.43 16.98 35.19
C LEU A 480 33.58 18.49 35.39
N THR A 481 33.06 18.99 36.50
CA THR A 481 33.31 20.37 36.92
C THR A 481 34.74 20.51 37.47
N PRO A 482 35.32 21.73 37.46
CA PRO A 482 36.65 21.95 38.02
C PRO A 482 36.82 21.49 39.48
N GLU A 483 35.75 21.50 40.28
CA GLU A 483 35.74 20.99 41.66
C GLU A 483 35.81 19.46 41.68
N GLU A 484 34.99 18.79 40.85
CA GLU A 484 35.00 17.32 40.70
C GLU A 484 36.28 16.77 40.04
N ILE A 485 37.07 17.61 39.36
CA ILE A 485 38.40 17.25 38.83
C ILE A 485 39.46 17.29 39.94
N VAL A 486 39.31 18.15 40.94
CA VAL A 486 40.28 18.33 42.03
C VAL A 486 40.05 17.31 43.15
N ASP A 487 38.79 16.99 43.48
CA ASP A 487 38.43 15.99 44.50
C ASP A 487 39.07 14.59 44.34
N PRO A 488 39.26 14.04 43.12
CA PRO A 488 39.96 12.76 42.93
C PRO A 488 41.50 12.88 42.89
N ILE A 489 42.06 14.09 42.96
CA ILE A 489 43.51 14.37 42.90
C ILE A 489 44.09 14.67 44.31
N GLU A 490 43.25 15.00 45.30
CA GLU A 490 43.60 14.96 46.74
C GLU A 490 43.53 13.53 47.32
#